data_AF-A0A495MJF9-F1
#
_entry.id   AF-A0A495MJF9-F1
#
_cell.length_a   1.000
_cell.length_b   1.000
_cell.length_c   1.000
_cell.angle_alpha   90.00
_cell.angle_beta   90.00
_cell.angle_gamma   90.00
#
_symmetry.space_group_name_H-M   'P 1'
#
loop_
_entity.id
_entity.type
_entity.pdbx_description
1 polymer ?
#
loop_
_entity_poly.entity_id
_entity_poly.type
_entity_poly.pdbx_seq_one_letter_code
_entity_poly.pdbx_strand_id
1 'polypeptide(L)'
;MKKYIFFMFLISSLSFGQTEDRIGCTKHLAISAKMNFEDDLKNNHITIYLRGGIVSVIKDADLLFQKKYDVNYHDSGCVAMGEFDYYKMYNHLVFAYLSKKFGEDWKKELNTNAFGI
;
A
#
# COMPACT_ATOMS: atom_id res chain seq x y z
N MET A 1 -47.38 40.05 20.07
CA MET A 1 -46.38 39.31 20.85
C MET A 1 -45.91 38.10 20.05
N LYS A 2 -44.59 38.01 19.87
CA LYS A 2 -43.75 36.85 19.48
C LYS A 2 -44.02 36.15 18.13
N LYS A 3 -43.61 36.86 17.06
CA LYS A 3 -43.28 36.35 15.71
C LYS A 3 -41.95 35.54 15.67
N TYR A 4 -41.69 34.66 16.63
CA TYR A 4 -40.39 33.97 16.76
C TYR A 4 -40.50 32.45 16.88
N ILE A 5 -41.38 31.82 16.09
CA ILE A 5 -41.47 30.36 15.98
C ILE A 5 -41.25 29.96 14.52
N PHE A 6 -40.12 30.37 13.93
CA PHE A 6 -39.63 29.76 12.68
C PHE A 6 -38.15 30.06 12.39
N PHE A 7 -37.30 30.16 13.42
CA PHE A 7 -35.88 30.41 13.18
C PHE A 7 -35.00 29.70 14.22
N MET A 8 -35.15 28.39 14.33
CA MET A 8 -34.29 27.56 15.18
C MET A 8 -34.05 26.17 14.59
N PHE A 9 -33.76 26.11 13.27
CA PHE A 9 -33.44 24.86 12.56
C PHE A 9 -32.36 25.03 11.47
N LEU A 10 -31.43 25.97 11.64
CA LEU A 10 -30.42 26.26 10.60
C LEU A 10 -28.96 26.35 11.11
N ILE A 11 -28.61 25.73 12.23
CA ILE A 11 -27.21 25.74 12.70
C ILE A 11 -26.66 24.37 13.15
N SER A 12 -27.32 23.26 12.81
CA SER A 12 -26.79 21.92 13.13
C SER A 12 -25.92 21.30 12.01
N SER A 13 -25.74 21.96 10.87
CA SER A 13 -24.96 21.41 9.74
C SER A 13 -23.54 21.96 9.61
N LEU A 14 -23.05 22.74 10.57
CA LEU A 14 -21.61 23.02 10.70
C LEU A 14 -21.01 22.15 11.81
N SER A 15 -21.37 20.87 11.85
CA SER A 15 -20.38 19.91 12.34
C SER A 15 -19.30 19.92 11.26
N PHE A 16 -18.19 20.59 11.55
CA PHE A 16 -16.95 20.50 10.80
C PHE A 16 -16.62 19.01 10.69
N GLY A 17 -17.09 18.36 9.64
CA GLY A 17 -16.52 17.10 9.21
C GLY A 17 -15.09 17.44 8.85
N GLN A 18 -14.14 17.01 9.67
CA GLN A 18 -12.75 17.00 9.24
C GLN A 18 -12.70 16.13 7.98
N THR A 19 -12.73 16.75 6.80
CA THR A 19 -11.97 16.20 5.68
C THR A 19 -10.52 16.31 6.12
N GLU A 20 -10.10 15.38 6.96
CA GLU A 20 -8.70 15.18 7.30
C GLU A 20 -7.93 15.13 5.98
N ASP A 21 -6.76 15.76 5.95
CA ASP A 21 -5.94 16.00 4.76
C ASP A 21 -5.44 14.68 4.14
N ARG A 22 -6.35 13.91 3.52
CA ARG A 22 -6.04 12.66 2.84
C ARG A 22 -5.12 12.91 1.66
N ILE A 23 -5.22 14.08 1.02
CA ILE A 23 -4.38 14.47 -0.12
C ILE A 23 -2.92 14.65 0.33
N GLY A 24 -2.68 15.36 1.43
CA GLY A 24 -1.36 15.51 2.04
C GLY A 24 -0.76 14.18 2.48
N CYS A 25 -1.54 13.35 3.17
CA CYS A 25 -1.11 12.02 3.62
C CYS A 25 -0.74 11.10 2.44
N THR A 26 -1.58 11.05 1.41
CA THR A 26 -1.35 10.22 0.20
C THR A 26 -0.09 10.66 -0.54
N LYS A 27 0.13 11.98 -0.67
CA LYS A 27 1.34 12.52 -1.30
C LYS A 27 2.60 12.18 -0.51
N HIS A 28 2.54 12.26 0.81
CA HIS A 28 3.66 11.90 1.68
C HIS A 28 4.01 10.41 1.55
N LEU A 29 3.02 9.52 1.58
CA LEU A 29 3.23 8.07 1.41
C LEU A 29 3.83 7.74 0.03
N ALA A 30 3.37 8.40 -1.03
CA ALA A 30 3.92 8.20 -2.37
C ALA A 30 5.39 8.61 -2.47
N ILE A 31 5.76 9.75 -1.87
CA ILE A 31 7.16 10.20 -1.81
C ILE A 31 8.01 9.20 -1.02
N SER A 32 7.53 8.78 0.15
CA SER A 32 8.23 7.80 1.00
C SER A 32 8.41 6.46 0.30
N ALA A 33 7.36 5.92 -0.32
CA ALA A 33 7.42 4.66 -1.07
C ALA A 33 8.44 4.73 -2.21
N LYS A 34 8.46 5.85 -2.95
CA LYS A 34 9.44 6.07 -4.01
C LYS A 34 10.87 6.14 -3.48
N MET A 35 11.11 6.92 -2.41
CA MET A 35 12.43 7.05 -1.81
C MET A 35 12.96 5.71 -1.29
N ASN A 36 12.13 4.95 -0.59
CA ASN A 36 12.52 3.64 -0.05
C ASN A 36 12.77 2.64 -1.18
N PHE A 37 11.96 2.65 -2.24
CA PHE A 37 12.19 1.80 -3.41
C PHE A 37 13.54 2.14 -4.09
N GLU A 38 13.89 3.42 -4.22
CA GLU A 38 15.15 3.84 -4.82
C GLU A 38 16.37 3.41 -3.99
N ASP A 39 16.26 3.46 -2.66
CA ASP A 39 17.31 2.98 -1.76
C ASP A 39 17.46 1.46 -1.83
N ASP A 40 16.36 0.71 -1.73
CA ASP A 40 16.35 -0.75 -1.85
C ASP A 40 16.89 -1.22 -3.22
N LEU A 41 16.54 -0.51 -4.30
CA LEU A 41 17.07 -0.79 -5.63
C LEU A 41 18.59 -0.58 -5.69
N LYS A 42 19.11 0.48 -5.06
CA LYS A 42 20.55 0.76 -5.00
C LYS A 42 21.31 -0.29 -4.19
N ASN A 43 20.67 -0.84 -3.15
CA ASN A 43 21.24 -1.81 -2.24
C ASN A 43 20.97 -3.27 -2.65
N ASN A 44 20.33 -3.51 -3.80
CA ASN A 44 19.87 -4.83 -4.26
C ASN A 44 19.03 -5.58 -3.20
N HIS A 45 18.13 -4.85 -2.55
CA HIS A 45 17.29 -5.34 -1.46
C HIS A 45 15.80 -5.04 -1.70
N ILE A 46 15.33 -5.28 -2.92
CA ILE A 46 13.95 -4.99 -3.32
C ILE A 46 12.98 -5.93 -2.60
N THR A 47 11.93 -5.38 -1.99
CA THR A 47 10.96 -6.15 -1.20
C THR A 47 9.54 -6.06 -1.75
N ILE A 48 8.84 -7.18 -1.90
CA ILE A 48 7.40 -7.18 -2.18
C ILE A 48 6.66 -7.49 -0.87
N TYR A 49 5.76 -6.60 -0.49
CA TYR A 49 4.98 -6.71 0.74
C TYR A 49 3.71 -7.52 0.54
N LEU A 50 3.44 -8.45 1.45
CA LEU A 50 2.28 -9.34 1.45
C LEU A 50 1.33 -8.99 2.61
N ARG A 51 0.03 -9.20 2.42
CA ARG A 51 -1.01 -8.83 3.40
C ARG A 51 -0.96 -9.60 4.73
N GLY A 52 -0.27 -10.74 4.77
CA GLY A 52 -0.20 -11.61 5.95
C GLY A 52 -1.51 -12.33 6.27
N GLY A 53 -1.55 -12.96 7.43
CA GLY A 53 -2.65 -13.78 7.93
C GLY A 53 -2.26 -14.60 9.16
N ILE A 54 -3.18 -15.46 9.62
CA ILE A 54 -2.92 -16.37 10.76
C ILE A 54 -1.83 -17.41 10.43
N VAL A 55 -1.69 -17.75 9.14
CA VAL A 55 -0.68 -18.68 8.62
C VAL A 55 0.21 -17.92 7.66
N SER A 56 1.53 -18.18 7.70
CA SER A 56 2.46 -17.58 6.75
C SER A 56 2.04 -17.91 5.32
N VAL A 57 2.11 -16.90 4.46
CA VAL A 57 1.72 -17.02 3.06
C VAL A 57 2.89 -17.41 2.15
N ILE A 58 4.10 -17.56 2.71
CA ILE A 58 5.32 -17.94 1.99
C ILE A 58 5.38 -19.46 1.81
N LYS A 59 5.44 -19.90 0.55
CA LYS A 59 5.53 -21.29 0.10
C LYS A 59 6.82 -21.52 -0.69
N ASP A 60 7.12 -22.77 -1.04
CA ASP A 60 8.30 -23.10 -1.85
C ASP A 60 8.33 -22.37 -3.20
N ALA A 61 7.18 -22.20 -3.85
CA ALA A 61 7.06 -21.43 -5.10
C ALA A 61 7.46 -19.96 -4.91
N ASP A 62 7.20 -19.39 -3.73
CA ASP A 62 7.56 -18.02 -3.40
C ASP A 62 9.06 -17.87 -3.18
N LEU A 63 9.73 -18.88 -2.62
CA LEU A 63 11.19 -18.93 -2.50
C LEU A 63 11.85 -19.00 -3.87
N LEU A 64 11.26 -19.78 -4.79
CA LEU A 64 11.72 -19.87 -6.18
C LEU A 64 11.53 -18.52 -6.90
N PHE A 65 10.38 -17.85 -6.72
CA PHE A 65 10.12 -16.52 -7.27
C PHE A 65 11.16 -15.51 -6.79
N GLN A 66 11.38 -15.43 -5.48
CA GLN A 66 12.34 -14.51 -4.85
C GLN A 66 13.74 -14.69 -5.46
N LYS A 67 14.21 -15.94 -5.56
CA LYS A 67 15.50 -16.27 -6.16
C LYS A 67 15.57 -15.94 -7.67
N LYS A 68 14.50 -16.23 -8.41
CA LYS A 68 14.43 -16.03 -9.87
C LYS A 68 14.48 -14.55 -10.24
N TYR A 69 13.82 -13.70 -9.47
CA TYR A 69 13.66 -12.28 -9.77
C TYR A 69 14.53 -11.35 -8.92
N ASP A 70 15.31 -11.92 -7.98
CA ASP A 70 16.20 -11.20 -7.06
C ASP A 70 15.45 -10.16 -6.23
N VAL A 71 14.37 -10.62 -5.59
CA VAL A 71 13.50 -9.83 -4.71
C VAL A 71 13.20 -10.62 -3.45
N ASN A 72 12.84 -9.93 -2.38
CA ASN A 72 12.42 -10.54 -1.12
C ASN A 72 10.90 -10.43 -0.95
N TYR A 73 10.31 -11.34 -0.18
CA TYR A 73 8.95 -11.17 0.34
C TYR A 73 8.97 -10.81 1.81
N HIS A 74 8.15 -9.82 2.16
CA HIS A 74 7.85 -9.47 3.53
C HIS A 74 6.41 -9.86 3.85
N ASP A 75 6.26 -10.92 4.64
CA ASP A 75 4.99 -11.40 5.17
C ASP A 75 4.73 -10.75 6.54
N SER A 76 3.68 -9.93 6.63
CA SER A 76 3.30 -9.22 7.85
C SER A 76 2.74 -10.14 8.95
N GLY A 77 2.53 -11.42 8.64
CA GLY A 77 1.95 -12.39 9.58
C GLY A 77 0.61 -11.92 10.11
N CYS A 78 0.38 -12.06 11.42
CA CYS A 78 -0.87 -11.68 12.07
C CYS A 78 -0.93 -10.19 12.48
N VAL A 79 0.06 -9.37 12.12
CA VAL A 79 0.10 -7.95 12.45
C VAL A 79 -0.47 -7.15 11.29
N ALA A 80 -1.59 -6.48 11.53
CA ALA A 80 -2.15 -5.53 10.56
C ALA A 80 -1.18 -4.35 10.39
N MET A 81 -0.77 -4.12 9.15
CA MET A 81 0.04 -2.95 8.80
C MET A 81 -0.85 -1.70 8.72
N GLY A 82 -0.44 -0.59 9.33
CA GLY A 82 -1.24 0.64 9.38
C GLY A 82 -1.31 1.40 8.04
N GLU A 83 -0.22 1.39 7.27
CA GLU A 83 -0.05 2.23 6.07
C GLU A 83 -0.26 1.44 4.77
N PHE A 84 -1.44 0.86 4.57
CA PHE A 84 -1.76 0.02 3.40
C PHE A 84 -1.42 0.68 2.05
N ASP A 85 -1.66 1.99 1.93
CA ASP A 85 -1.39 2.74 0.70
C ASP A 85 0.11 2.82 0.39
N TYR A 86 0.96 2.95 1.42
CA TYR A 86 2.42 2.91 1.22
C TYR A 86 2.85 1.58 0.61
N TYR A 87 2.43 0.44 1.16
CA TYR A 87 2.86 -0.87 0.67
C TYR A 87 2.36 -1.14 -0.75
N LYS A 88 1.14 -0.71 -1.06
CA LYS A 88 0.60 -0.76 -2.42
C LYS A 88 1.42 0.08 -3.39
N MET A 89 1.72 1.33 -3.04
CA MET A 89 2.52 2.23 -3.87
C MET A 89 3.94 1.70 -4.09
N TYR A 90 4.59 1.20 -3.04
CA TYR A 90 5.91 0.60 -3.12
C TYR A 90 5.88 -0.63 -4.05
N ASN A 91 4.96 -1.57 -3.82
CA ASN A 91 4.85 -2.77 -4.65
C ASN A 91 4.63 -2.43 -6.13
N HIS A 92 3.82 -1.40 -6.45
CA HIS A 92 3.65 -0.97 -7.84
C HIS A 92 4.95 -0.50 -8.50
N LEU A 93 5.86 0.15 -7.75
CA LEU A 93 7.19 0.51 -8.25
C LEU A 93 8.03 -0.74 -8.54
N VAL A 94 7.99 -1.72 -7.64
CA VAL A 94 8.64 -3.02 -7.85
C VAL A 94 8.06 -3.73 -9.07
N PHE A 95 6.75 -3.76 -9.23
CA PHE A 95 6.08 -4.39 -10.36
C PHE A 95 6.48 -3.73 -11.68
N ALA A 96 6.55 -2.39 -11.71
CA ALA A 96 7.06 -1.67 -12.87
C ALA A 96 8.52 -2.01 -13.17
N TYR A 97 9.36 -2.15 -12.15
CA TYR A 97 10.75 -2.61 -12.28
C TYR A 97 10.84 -4.03 -12.86
N LEU A 98 10.08 -4.98 -12.30
CA LEU A 98 10.04 -6.35 -12.78
C LEU A 98 9.55 -6.43 -14.22
N SER A 99 8.47 -5.71 -14.55
CA SER A 99 7.96 -5.61 -15.92
C SER A 99 8.99 -5.05 -16.89
N LYS A 100 9.72 -4.01 -16.49
CA LYS A 100 10.78 -3.41 -17.31
C LYS A 100 11.96 -4.36 -17.52
N LYS A 101 12.33 -5.15 -16.51
CA LYS A 101 13.53 -6.01 -16.54
C LYS A 101 13.27 -7.40 -17.14
N PHE A 102 12.08 -7.95 -16.92
CA PHE A 102 11.77 -9.36 -17.22
C PHE A 102 10.54 -9.56 -18.11
N GLY A 103 9.87 -8.48 -18.55
CA GLY A 103 8.60 -8.57 -19.26
C GLY A 103 7.43 -8.87 -18.32
N GLU A 104 6.31 -9.36 -18.83
CA GLU A 104 5.06 -9.46 -18.05
C GLU A 104 4.81 -10.85 -17.43
N ASP A 105 5.59 -11.87 -17.82
CA ASP A 105 5.32 -13.26 -17.43
C ASP A 105 5.48 -13.53 -15.93
N TRP A 106 6.30 -12.74 -15.23
CA TRP A 106 6.51 -12.88 -13.78
C TRP A 106 5.20 -12.76 -12.98
N LYS A 107 4.20 -12.04 -13.51
CA LYS A 107 2.89 -11.87 -12.86
C LYS A 107 2.16 -13.20 -12.63
N LYS A 108 2.41 -14.21 -13.46
CA LYS A 108 1.80 -15.55 -13.34
C LYS A 108 2.32 -16.32 -12.12
N GLU A 109 3.50 -15.95 -11.63
CA GLU A 109 4.20 -16.61 -10.53
C GLU A 109 4.12 -15.79 -9.23
N LEU A 110 3.63 -14.55 -9.29
CA LEU A 110 3.52 -13.63 -8.15
C LEU A 110 2.57 -14.19 -7.07
N ASN A 111 2.97 -14.11 -5.80
CA ASN A 111 2.10 -14.42 -4.68
C ASN A 111 0.83 -13.56 -4.69
N THR A 112 -0.34 -14.20 -4.66
CA THR A 112 -1.64 -13.51 -4.75
C THR A 112 -2.00 -12.71 -3.48
N ASN A 113 -1.16 -12.70 -2.45
CA ASN A 113 -1.33 -11.87 -1.26
C ASN A 113 -0.55 -10.56 -1.34
N ALA A 114 0.19 -10.31 -2.43
CA ALA A 114 0.92 -9.06 -2.60
C ALA A 114 -0.03 -7.85 -2.60
N PHE A 115 0.36 -6.77 -1.94
CA PHE A 115 -0.41 -5.52 -2.00
C PHE A 115 -0.40 -4.95 -3.42
N GLY A 116 -1.57 -4.47 -3.87
CA GLY A 116 -1.72 -3.78 -5.16
C GLY A 116 -2.00 -4.67 -6.37
N ILE A 117 -2.23 -5.96 -6.18
CA ILE A 117 -2.72 -6.86 -7.24
C ILE A 117 -4.24 -6.83 -7.36
#